data_AF-A0AAV9UW55-F1
#
_entry.id   AF-A0AAV9UW55-F1
#
_cell.length_a   1.000
_cell.length_b   1.000
_cell.length_c   1.000
_cell.angle_alpha   90.00
_cell.angle_beta   90.00
_cell.angle_gamma   90.00
#
_symmetry.space_group_name_H-M   'P 1'
#
loop_
_entity.id
_entity.type
_entity.pdbx_description
1 polymer ?
#
loop_
_entity_poly.entity_id
_entity_poly.type
_entity_poly.pdbx_seq_one_letter_code
_entity_poly.pdbx_strand_id
1 'polypeptide(L)'
;MYTTIASLYVLFKTAGIKKVIWYCNSSRGRGTRASIWFQDYLNQKNDDQLESMILVEGIKGWATSGGEYTERMDEYVKSYWEKV
;
A
#
# COMPACT_ATOMS: atom_id res chain seq x y z
N MET A 1 10.23 6.24 6.42
CA MET A 1 9.03 5.47 6.80
C MET A 1 9.17 4.85 8.19
N TYR A 2 10.23 4.10 8.49
CA TYR A 2 10.41 3.51 9.82
C TYR A 2 10.23 4.52 10.98
N THR A 3 10.85 5.70 10.87
CA THR A 3 10.76 6.77 11.88
C THR A 3 9.36 7.41 12.02
N THR A 4 8.45 7.21 11.08
CA THR A 4 7.12 7.85 11.04
C THR A 4 5.97 6.88 11.28
N ILE A 5 6.25 5.59 11.57
CA ILE A 5 5.23 4.55 11.76
C ILE A 5 4.24 4.90 12.88
N ALA A 6 4.74 5.43 14.02
CA ALA A 6 3.89 5.81 15.14
C ALA A 6 2.90 6.93 14.76
N SER A 7 3.35 7.94 14.00
CA SER A 7 2.49 9.02 13.53
C SER A 7 1.41 8.51 12.56
N LEU A 8 1.77 7.58 11.67
CA LEU A 8 0.82 6.95 10.74
C LEU A 8 -0.22 6.12 11.50
N TYR A 9 0.19 5.36 12.52
CA TYR A 9 -0.72 4.61 13.36
C TYR A 9 -1.78 5.51 14.01
N VAL A 10 -1.35 6.59 14.67
CA VAL A 10 -2.26 7.55 15.31
C VAL A 10 -3.21 8.15 14.27
N LEU A 11 -2.70 8.61 13.13
CA LEU A 11 -3.51 9.17 12.05
C LEU A 11 -4.60 8.21 11.59
N PHE A 12 -4.24 6.94 11.31
CA PHE A 12 -5.19 5.94 10.82
C PHE A 12 -6.25 5.59 11.86
N LYS A 13 -5.86 5.45 13.14
CA LYS A 13 -6.81 5.18 14.23
C LYS A 13 -7.76 6.35 14.44
N THR A 14 -7.27 7.58 14.46
CA THR A 14 -8.10 8.77 14.61
C THR A 14 -9.07 8.94 13.43
N ALA A 15 -8.63 8.61 12.21
CA ALA A 15 -9.48 8.63 11.02
C ALA A 15 -10.45 7.43 10.91
N GLY A 16 -10.43 6.49 11.86
CA GLY A 16 -11.29 5.31 11.86
C GLY A 16 -10.98 4.30 10.75
N ILE A 17 -9.79 4.38 10.14
CA ILE A 17 -9.35 3.46 9.09
C ILE A 17 -9.21 2.05 9.66
N LYS A 18 -9.59 1.05 8.85
CA LYS A 18 -9.52 -0.38 9.20
C LYS A 18 -8.52 -1.16 8.36
N LYS A 19 -8.22 -0.71 7.15
CA LYS A 19 -7.29 -1.39 6.24
C LYS A 19 -6.38 -0.38 5.56
N VAL A 20 -5.09 -0.66 5.54
CA VAL A 20 -4.08 0.17 4.88
C VAL A 20 -3.38 -0.69 3.82
N ILE A 21 -3.39 -0.22 2.58
CA ILE A 21 -2.75 -0.91 1.46
C ILE A 21 -1.44 -0.20 1.11
N TRP A 22 -0.33 -0.91 1.24
CA TRP A 22 1.00 -0.44 0.89
C TRP A 22 1.39 -0.92 -0.50
N TYR A 23 2.02 -0.04 -1.28
CA TYR A 23 2.55 -0.43 -2.57
C TYR A 23 3.81 0.37 -2.93
N CYS A 24 4.58 -0.18 -3.88
CA CYS A 24 5.54 0.59 -4.66
C CYS A 24 5.42 0.14 -6.12
N ASN A 25 6.44 0.36 -6.96
CA ASN A 25 6.38 -0.03 -8.37
C ASN A 25 5.96 -1.50 -8.56
N SER A 26 6.68 -2.44 -7.96
CA SER A 26 6.42 -3.89 -8.06
C SER A 26 6.04 -4.56 -6.74
N SER A 27 6.03 -3.81 -5.64
CA SER A 27 5.89 -4.36 -4.28
C SER A 27 6.82 -5.55 -3.95
N ARG A 28 8.04 -5.58 -4.51
CA ARG A 28 9.09 -6.57 -4.19
C ARG A 28 10.18 -6.03 -3.25
N GLY A 29 9.94 -4.88 -2.62
CA GLY A 29 10.95 -4.20 -1.81
C GLY A 29 10.34 -3.18 -0.85
N ARG A 30 10.24 -1.91 -1.29
CA ARG A 30 9.78 -0.81 -0.42
C ARG A 30 8.37 -1.02 0.13
N GLY A 31 7.40 -1.39 -0.72
CA GLY A 31 6.03 -1.65 -0.30
C GLY A 31 5.91 -2.82 0.69
N THR A 32 6.65 -3.90 0.45
CA THR A 32 6.71 -5.07 1.35
C THR A 32 7.29 -4.69 2.71
N ARG A 33 8.45 -4.02 2.73
CA ARG A 33 9.09 -3.58 3.99
C ARG A 33 8.18 -2.64 4.77
N ALA A 34 7.53 -1.70 4.06
CA ALA A 34 6.58 -0.76 4.64
C ALA A 34 5.41 -1.48 5.35
N SER A 35 4.79 -2.42 4.67
CA SER A 35 3.68 -3.20 5.23
C SER A 35 4.11 -4.04 6.42
N ILE A 36 5.26 -4.70 6.35
CA ILE A 36 5.76 -5.56 7.43
C ILE A 36 6.15 -4.71 8.64
N TRP A 37 6.87 -3.60 8.47
CA TRP A 37 7.20 -2.73 9.61
C TRP A 37 5.95 -2.17 10.29
N PHE A 38 4.91 -1.83 9.52
CA PHE A 38 3.65 -1.39 10.10
C PHE A 38 2.93 -2.55 10.81
N GLN A 39 2.94 -3.76 10.23
CA GLN A 39 2.37 -4.94 10.88
C GLN A 39 3.10 -5.29 12.19
N ASP A 40 4.42 -5.23 12.21
CA ASP A 40 5.22 -5.44 13.43
C ASP A 40 4.83 -4.43 14.51
N TYR A 41 4.57 -3.17 14.13
CA TYR A 41 4.10 -2.15 15.05
C TYR A 41 2.68 -2.42 15.57
N LEU A 42 1.76 -2.87 14.72
CA LEU A 42 0.41 -3.28 15.13
C LEU A 42 0.47 -4.44 16.12
N ASN A 43 1.30 -5.44 15.84
CA ASN A 43 1.53 -6.58 16.73
C ASN A 43 2.07 -6.11 18.10
N GLN A 44 3.03 -5.17 18.12
CA GLN A 44 3.53 -4.57 19.36
C GLN A 44 2.46 -3.82 20.16
N LYS A 45 1.44 -3.28 19.48
CA LYS A 45 0.29 -2.60 20.11
C LYS A 45 -0.86 -3.55 20.47
N ASN A 46 -0.78 -4.83 20.09
CA ASN A 46 -1.88 -5.78 20.14
C ASN A 46 -3.15 -5.22 19.46
N ASP A 47 -2.99 -4.52 18.33
CA ASP A 47 -4.10 -3.94 17.58
C ASP A 47 -4.50 -4.90 16.44
N ASP A 48 -5.64 -5.56 16.59
CA ASP A 48 -6.22 -6.50 15.63
C ASP A 48 -7.29 -5.86 14.73
N GLN A 49 -7.64 -4.59 14.97
CA GLN A 49 -8.70 -3.90 14.24
C GLN A 49 -8.21 -3.17 12.99
N LEU A 50 -6.91 -2.89 12.91
CA LEU A 50 -6.27 -2.25 11.77
C LEU A 50 -5.42 -3.28 11.03
N GLU A 51 -5.66 -3.46 9.74
CA GLU A 51 -4.94 -4.43 8.92
C GLU A 51 -3.91 -3.74 8.01
N SER A 52 -2.70 -4.30 7.97
CA SER A 52 -1.63 -3.89 7.07
C SER A 52 -1.56 -4.84 5.88
N MET A 53 -1.84 -4.36 4.67
CA MET A 53 -1.93 -5.17 3.45
C MET A 53 -0.95 -4.68 2.37
N ILE A 54 -0.56 -5.57 1.46
CA ILE A 54 0.31 -5.23 0.34
C ILE A 54 -0.49 -5.36 -0.96
N LEU A 55 -0.36 -4.37 -1.86
CA LEU A 55 -0.79 -4.54 -3.25
C LEU A 55 0.25 -5.40 -3.98
N VAL A 56 -0.08 -6.66 -4.23
CA VAL A 56 0.77 -7.61 -4.96
C VAL A 56 1.04 -7.11 -6.38
N GLU A 57 2.24 -7.32 -6.89
CA GLU A 57 2.79 -6.74 -8.14
C GLU A 57 2.82 -5.19 -8.21
N GLY A 58 2.43 -4.50 -7.13
CA GLY A 58 2.50 -3.05 -7.00
C GLY A 58 1.65 -2.31 -8.03
N ILE A 59 1.96 -1.03 -8.20
CA ILE A 59 1.24 -0.19 -9.18
C ILE A 59 1.49 -0.65 -10.62
N LYS A 60 2.65 -1.27 -10.90
CA LYS A 60 2.92 -1.87 -12.22
C LYS A 60 1.92 -2.98 -12.52
N GLY A 61 1.67 -3.89 -11.57
CA GLY A 61 0.67 -4.95 -11.73
C GLY A 61 -0.71 -4.38 -12.01
N TRP A 62 -1.16 -3.43 -11.18
CA TRP A 62 -2.44 -2.76 -11.36
C TRP A 62 -2.58 -2.11 -12.74
N ALA A 63 -1.59 -1.30 -13.15
CA ALA A 63 -1.61 -0.54 -14.39
C ALA A 63 -1.55 -1.40 -15.67
N THR A 64 -1.19 -2.69 -15.54
CA THR A 64 -1.09 -3.66 -16.65
C THR A 64 -2.14 -4.77 -16.59
N SER A 65 -3.00 -4.77 -15.57
CA SER A 65 -4.03 -5.81 -15.37
C SER A 65 -5.31 -5.57 -16.19
N GLY A 66 -5.37 -4.50 -16.98
CA GLY A 66 -6.44 -4.23 -17.94
C GLY A 66 -7.42 -3.13 -17.52
N GLY A 67 -8.46 -2.96 -18.33
CA GLY A 67 -9.40 -1.83 -18.29
C GLY A 67 -9.97 -1.56 -16.90
N GLU A 68 -10.53 -2.58 -16.25
CA GLU A 68 -11.18 -2.48 -14.93
C GLU A 68 -10.29 -1.82 -13.85
N TYR A 69 -8.97 -2.04 -13.93
CA TYR A 69 -8.00 -1.46 -13.00
C TYR A 69 -7.60 -0.04 -13.45
N THR A 70 -7.31 0.13 -14.73
CA THR A 70 -6.84 1.42 -15.28
C THR A 70 -7.92 2.50 -15.28
N GLU A 71 -9.20 2.13 -15.37
CA GLU A 71 -10.34 3.05 -15.24
C GLU A 71 -10.44 3.67 -13.83
N ARG A 72 -9.79 3.06 -12.84
CA ARG A 72 -9.74 3.54 -11.44
C ARG A 72 -8.45 4.31 -11.13
N MET A 73 -7.64 4.60 -12.14
CA MET A 73 -6.42 5.38 -11.99
C MET A 73 -6.64 6.80 -12.50
N ASP A 74 -6.36 7.77 -11.65
CA ASP A 74 -6.25 9.15 -12.07
C ASP A 74 -4.95 9.36 -12.86
N GLU A 75 -5.01 10.20 -13.90
CA GLU A 75 -3.86 10.57 -14.75
C GLU A 75 -3.15 9.38 -15.44
N TYR A 76 -3.89 8.30 -15.71
CA TYR A 76 -3.33 7.13 -16.38
C TYR A 76 -2.86 7.44 -17.81
N VAL A 77 -1.58 7.21 -18.09
CA VAL A 77 -0.98 7.34 -19.42
C VAL A 77 -0.65 5.96 -19.99
N LYS A 78 -1.55 5.41 -20.80
CA LYS A 78 -1.40 4.06 -21.39
C LYS A 78 -0.04 3.79 -22.04
N SER A 79 0.44 4.75 -22.83
CA SER A 79 1.70 4.64 -23.57
C SER A 79 2.96 4.59 -22.70
N TYR A 80 2.87 5.01 -21.43
CA TYR A 80 3.94 4.82 -20.46
C TYR A 80 4.03 3.35 -20.04
N TRP A 81 2.88 2.73 -19.72
CA TRP A 81 2.80 1.39 -19.15
C TRP A 81 2.98 0.27 -20.18
N GLU A 82 2.67 0.51 -21.45
CA GLU A 82 2.94 -0.45 -22.54
C GLU A 82 4.44 -0.72 -22.77
N LYS A 83 5.33 0.08 -22.17
CA LYS A 83 6.79 -0.03 -22.31
C LYS A 83 7.47 -0.80 -21.16
N VAL A 84 6.73 -1.21 -20.13
CA VAL A 84 7.28 -1.60 -18.81
C VAL A 84 7.21 -3.08 -18.52
#